data_AF-A0A654MAQ0-F1
#
_entry.id   AF-A0A654MAQ0-F1
#
_cell.length_a   1.000
_cell.length_b   1.000
_cell.length_c   1.000
_cell.angle_alpha   90.00
_cell.angle_beta   90.00
_cell.angle_gamma   90.00
#
_symmetry.space_group_name_H-M   'P 1'
#
loop_
_entity.id
_entity.type
_entity.pdbx_description
1 polymer ?
#
loop_
_entity_poly.entity_id
_entity_poly.type
_entity_poly.pdbx_seq_one_letter_code
_entity_poly.pdbx_strand_id
1 'polypeptide(L)'
;MLRAGEWLSIAVLGLVVLFIFNSIAFFNFLIGPEGTGPTTTVEPSTAYLQFIFISLAPAIGLSFFTNVLSEGSRLSSLLVLVSGICLIFGMIYITTLIPMITEIDLPSWVIYAPWVFSIFGIIMVSMGYINYRKRMYMSTKNSEI
;
A
#
# COMPACT_ATOMS: atom_id res chain seq x y z
N MET A 1 25.38 3.04 8.75
CA MET A 1 24.84 2.18 7.67
C MET A 1 23.44 1.73 8.07
N LEU A 2 22.49 1.73 7.14
CA LEU A 2 21.14 1.24 7.40
C LEU A 2 21.16 -0.29 7.63
N ARG A 3 20.35 -0.76 8.58
CA ARG A 3 20.20 -2.19 8.88
C ARG A 3 19.31 -2.87 7.84
N ALA A 4 19.40 -4.20 7.75
CA ALA A 4 18.61 -4.99 6.79
C ALA A 4 17.10 -4.70 6.88
N GLY A 5 16.55 -4.61 8.09
CA GLY A 5 15.14 -4.28 8.24
C GLY A 5 14.76 -2.83 7.90
N GLU A 6 15.70 -1.87 7.96
CA GLU A 6 15.46 -0.49 7.52
C GLU A 6 15.40 -0.42 5.99
N TRP A 7 16.33 -1.09 5.30
CA TRP A 7 16.26 -1.26 3.85
C TRP A 7 14.97 -1.91 3.39
N LEU A 8 14.55 -2.95 4.12
CA LEU A 8 13.30 -3.65 3.82
C LEU A 8 12.08 -2.75 4.02
N SER A 9 12.06 -1.92 5.07
CA SER A 9 10.97 -0.95 5.29
C SER A 9 10.92 0.13 4.22
N ILE A 10 12.07 0.58 3.71
CA ILE A 10 12.13 1.50 2.57
C ILE A 10 11.54 0.83 1.32
N ALA A 11 11.89 -0.43 1.06
CA ALA A 11 11.33 -1.20 -0.05
C ALA A 11 9.81 -1.36 0.07
N VAL A 12 9.29 -1.66 1.26
CA VAL A 12 7.85 -1.73 1.53
C VAL A 12 7.15 -0.41 1.18
N LEU A 13 7.70 0.73 1.61
CA LEU A 13 7.16 2.04 1.27
C LEU A 13 7.17 2.28 -0.25
N GLY A 14 8.29 2.00 -0.91
CA GLY A 14 8.43 2.14 -2.36
C GLY A 14 7.41 1.30 -3.13
N LEU A 15 7.20 0.04 -2.74
CA LEU A 15 6.24 -0.86 -3.38
C LEU A 15 4.78 -0.41 -3.15
N VAL A 16 4.45 0.09 -1.96
CA VAL A 16 3.12 0.67 -1.69
C VAL A 16 2.87 1.90 -2.56
N VAL A 17 3.84 2.81 -2.62
CA VAL A 17 3.73 4.02 -3.43
C VAL A 17 3.59 3.67 -4.92
N LEU A 18 4.39 2.73 -5.41
CA LEU A 18 4.29 2.21 -6.78
C LEU A 18 2.91 1.63 -7.06
N PHE A 19 2.36 0.83 -6.14
CA PHE A 19 1.02 0.26 -6.28
C PHE A 19 -0.06 1.34 -6.40
N ILE A 20 -0.01 2.37 -5.55
CA ILE A 20 -0.97 3.48 -5.57
C ILE A 20 -0.91 4.21 -6.90
N PHE A 21 0.29 4.59 -7.37
CA PHE A 21 0.44 5.30 -8.64
C PHE A 21 -0.02 4.46 -9.83
N ASN A 22 0.34 3.18 -9.89
CA ASN A 22 -0.12 2.28 -10.95
C ASN A 22 -1.64 2.10 -10.90
N SER A 23 -2.23 2.01 -9.72
CA SER A 23 -3.69 1.93 -9.57
C SER A 23 -4.38 3.22 -10.04
N ILE A 24 -3.88 4.39 -9.64
CA ILE A 24 -4.41 5.68 -10.10
C ILE A 24 -4.29 5.80 -11.62
N ALA A 25 -3.14 5.44 -12.20
CA ALA A 25 -2.94 5.46 -13.64
C ALA A 25 -3.90 4.50 -14.35
N PHE A 26 -4.10 3.30 -13.79
CA PHE A 26 -5.02 2.31 -14.31
C PHE A 26 -6.48 2.79 -14.33
N PHE A 27 -6.99 3.31 -13.21
CA PHE A 27 -8.38 3.81 -13.17
C PHE A 27 -8.56 5.06 -14.05
N ASN A 28 -7.58 5.97 -14.13
CA ASN A 28 -7.64 7.09 -15.08
C ASN A 28 -7.59 6.63 -16.54
N PHE A 29 -6.82 5.59 -16.85
CA PHE A 29 -6.81 5.00 -18.19
C PHE A 29 -8.19 4.41 -18.55
N LEU A 30 -8.88 3.78 -17.59
CA LEU A 30 -10.24 3.28 -17.79
C LEU A 30 -11.29 4.38 -17.93
N ILE A 31 -11.11 5.53 -17.27
CA ILE A 31 -11.95 6.72 -17.48
C ILE A 31 -11.76 7.23 -18.91
N GLY A 32 -10.52 7.26 -19.40
CA GLY A 32 -10.18 7.71 -20.75
C GLY A 32 -10.29 9.23 -20.93
N PRO A 33 -9.86 9.75 -22.10
CA PRO A 33 -10.02 11.16 -22.43
C PRO A 33 -11.51 11.52 -22.50
N GLU A 34 -11.90 12.66 -21.90
CA GLU A 34 -13.29 13.13 -21.83
C GLU A 34 -14.31 12.15 -21.20
N GLY A 35 -13.84 11.10 -20.51
CA GLY A 35 -14.72 10.08 -19.92
C GLY A 35 -15.26 9.06 -20.93
N THR A 36 -14.75 9.05 -22.17
CA THR A 36 -15.24 8.15 -23.22
C THR A 36 -14.61 6.76 -23.19
N GLY A 37 -13.90 6.41 -22.11
CA GLY A 37 -13.20 5.15 -21.98
C GLY A 37 -11.90 5.06 -22.82
N PRO A 38 -11.15 3.95 -22.67
CA PRO A 38 -9.90 3.72 -23.37
C PRO A 38 -10.10 3.45 -24.86
N THR A 39 -9.12 3.86 -25.67
CA THR A 39 -9.10 3.64 -27.13
C THR A 39 -8.70 2.21 -27.53
N THR A 40 -8.34 1.38 -26.55
CA THR A 40 -7.91 0.00 -26.74
C THR A 40 -8.69 -0.95 -25.84
N THR A 41 -8.93 -2.17 -26.32
CA THR A 41 -9.58 -3.22 -25.53
C THR A 41 -8.60 -3.76 -24.50
N VAL A 42 -8.89 -3.52 -23.22
CA VAL A 42 -8.11 -4.05 -22.09
C VAL A 42 -9.06 -4.81 -21.18
N GLU A 43 -8.69 -6.03 -20.77
CA GLU A 43 -9.41 -6.77 -19.74
C GLU A 43 -9.01 -6.20 -18.36
N PRO A 44 -9.89 -5.44 -17.68
CA PRO A 44 -9.50 -4.71 -16.46
C PRO A 44 -9.06 -5.65 -15.33
N SER A 45 -9.67 -6.84 -15.29
CA SER A 45 -9.39 -7.88 -14.30
C SER A 45 -7.92 -8.30 -14.31
N THR A 46 -7.47 -8.83 -15.45
CA THR A 46 -6.14 -9.39 -15.61
C THR A 46 -5.05 -8.33 -15.47
N ALA A 47 -5.29 -7.12 -15.99
CA ALA A 47 -4.37 -6.00 -15.87
C ALA A 47 -4.19 -5.55 -14.41
N TYR A 48 -5.28 -5.42 -13.65
CA TYR A 48 -5.19 -4.97 -12.26
C TYR A 48 -4.52 -6.01 -11.34
N LEU A 49 -4.75 -7.31 -11.59
CA LEU A 49 -4.04 -8.39 -10.89
C LEU A 49 -2.52 -8.31 -11.07
N GLN A 50 -2.03 -7.98 -12.26
CA GLN A 50 -0.59 -7.83 -12.50
C GLN A 50 0.02 -6.75 -11.62
N PHE A 51 -0.66 -5.61 -11.45
CA PHE A 51 -0.20 -4.54 -10.56
C PHE A 51 -0.18 -4.97 -9.09
N ILE A 52 -1.17 -5.76 -8.66
CA ILE A 52 -1.20 -6.31 -7.30
C ILE A 52 0.03 -7.21 -7.05
N PHE A 53 0.32 -8.13 -7.97
CA PHE A 53 1.43 -9.09 -7.79
C PHE A 53 2.83 -8.47 -7.94
N ILE A 54 3.00 -7.45 -8.79
CA ILE A 54 4.31 -6.79 -8.94
C ILE A 54 4.65 -5.87 -7.76
N SER A 55 3.65 -5.41 -7.00
CA SER A 55 3.85 -4.35 -5.99
C SER A 55 3.19 -4.63 -4.64
N LEU A 56 1.86 -4.64 -4.54
CA LEU A 56 1.19 -4.72 -3.25
C LEU A 56 1.42 -6.05 -2.53
N ALA A 57 1.29 -7.18 -3.24
CA ALA A 57 1.49 -8.50 -2.65
C ALA A 57 2.90 -8.67 -2.02
N PRO A 58 4.01 -8.33 -2.71
CA PRO A 58 5.32 -8.34 -2.09
C PRO A 58 5.45 -7.29 -0.97
N ALA A 59 4.86 -6.09 -1.10
CA ALA A 59 4.90 -5.09 -0.05
C ALA A 59 4.29 -5.59 1.26
N ILE A 60 3.12 -6.22 1.19
CA ILE A 60 2.43 -6.81 2.33
C ILE A 60 3.30 -7.91 2.94
N GLY A 61 3.77 -8.86 2.13
CA GLY A 61 4.63 -9.96 2.60
C GLY A 61 5.87 -9.44 3.33
N LEU A 62 6.59 -8.50 2.72
CA LEU A 62 7.78 -7.89 3.30
C LEU A 62 7.46 -7.10 4.57
N SER A 63 6.30 -6.44 4.67
CA SER A 63 5.90 -5.70 5.88
C SER A 63 5.82 -6.61 7.10
N PHE A 64 5.39 -7.88 6.95
CA PHE A 64 5.45 -8.86 8.05
C PHE A 64 6.89 -9.17 8.48
N PHE A 65 7.77 -9.40 7.50
CA PHE A 65 9.17 -9.70 7.77
C PHE A 65 9.96 -8.52 8.33
N THR A 66 9.63 -7.27 7.95
CA THR A 66 10.28 -6.09 8.55
C THR A 66 10.14 -6.09 10.07
N ASN A 67 9.00 -6.49 10.61
CA ASN A 67 8.79 -6.50 12.05
C ASN A 67 9.64 -7.55 12.78
N VAL A 68 10.02 -8.63 12.10
CA VAL A 68 10.90 -9.67 12.61
C VAL A 68 12.39 -9.30 12.42
N LEU A 69 12.76 -8.75 11.26
CA LEU A 69 14.13 -8.47 10.85
C LEU A 69 14.64 -7.05 11.19
N SER A 70 13.77 -6.14 11.62
CA SER A 70 14.11 -4.75 11.98
C SER A 70 15.09 -4.62 13.14
N GLU A 71 15.31 -5.70 13.90
CA GLU A 71 16.10 -5.69 15.14
C GLU A 71 15.66 -4.59 16.14
N GLY A 72 14.49 -3.98 15.92
CA GLY A 72 13.97 -2.90 16.74
C GLY A 72 14.31 -1.48 16.31
N SER A 73 14.59 -1.20 15.04
CA SER A 73 14.74 0.17 14.56
C SER A 73 13.40 0.95 14.60
N ARG A 74 13.42 2.11 15.27
CA ARG A 74 12.29 3.07 15.26
C ARG A 74 11.97 3.55 13.85
N LEU A 75 13.00 3.76 13.02
CA LEU A 75 12.85 4.22 11.65
C LEU A 75 12.06 3.20 10.83
N SER A 76 12.42 1.93 10.94
CA SER A 76 11.73 0.82 10.27
C SER A 76 10.24 0.74 10.66
N SER A 77 9.91 0.84 11.95
CA SER A 77 8.51 0.85 12.40
C SER A 77 7.74 2.08 11.90
N LEU A 78 8.37 3.26 11.88
CA LEU A 78 7.78 4.48 11.36
C LEU A 78 7.48 4.36 9.86
N LEU A 79 8.43 3.82 9.08
CA LEU A 79 8.26 3.64 7.64
C LEU A 79 7.10 2.71 7.31
N VAL A 80 6.98 1.56 8.00
CA VAL A 80 5.84 0.64 7.81
C VAL A 80 4.50 1.29 8.17
N LEU A 81 4.48 2.08 9.25
CA LEU A 81 3.30 2.86 9.64
C LEU A 81 2.90 3.85 8.55
N VAL A 82 3.85 4.63 8.03
CA VAL A 82 3.63 5.60 6.95
C VAL A 82 3.14 4.89 5.68
N SER A 83 3.74 3.75 5.32
CA SER A 83 3.28 2.94 4.20
C SER A 83 1.80 2.53 4.34
N GLY A 84 1.39 2.09 5.53
CA GLY A 84 -0.01 1.74 5.78
C GLY A 84 -0.95 2.95 5.62
N ILE A 85 -0.57 4.12 6.13
CA ILE A 85 -1.33 5.37 5.97
C ILE A 85 -1.46 5.73 4.49
N CYS A 86 -0.35 5.71 3.74
CA CYS A 86 -0.35 6.00 2.32
C CYS A 86 -1.26 5.05 1.55
N LEU A 87 -1.22 3.74 1.87
CA LEU A 87 -2.10 2.75 1.24
C LEU A 87 -3.57 3.07 1.47
N ILE A 88 -3.98 3.39 2.71
CA ILE A 88 -5.36 3.74 3.03
C ILE A 88 -5.82 4.95 2.21
N PHE A 89 -5.08 6.06 2.26
CA PHE A 89 -5.48 7.28 1.55
C PHE A 89 -5.45 7.11 0.03
N GLY A 90 -4.46 6.41 -0.50
CA GLY A 90 -4.38 6.11 -1.93
C GLY A 90 -5.57 5.28 -2.41
N MET A 91 -5.99 4.28 -1.64
CA MET A 91 -7.15 3.46 -1.97
C MET A 91 -8.47 4.22 -1.83
N ILE A 92 -8.62 5.07 -0.80
CA ILE A 92 -9.78 5.97 -0.67
C ILE A 92 -9.85 6.93 -1.85
N TYR A 93 -8.72 7.45 -2.33
CA TYR A 93 -8.73 8.29 -3.53
C TYR A 93 -9.23 7.50 -4.75
N ILE A 94 -8.78 6.26 -4.92
CA ILE A 94 -9.23 5.41 -6.04
C ILE A 94 -10.73 5.11 -6.00
N THR A 95 -11.34 4.96 -4.82
CA THR A 95 -12.81 4.76 -4.76
C THR A 95 -13.59 5.95 -5.31
N THR A 96 -13.00 7.16 -5.34
CA THR A 96 -13.60 8.33 -5.99
C THR A 96 -13.51 8.29 -7.52
N LEU A 97 -12.56 7.52 -8.08
CA LEU A 97 -12.38 7.37 -9.53
C LEU A 97 -13.35 6.34 -10.13
N ILE A 98 -13.72 5.30 -9.38
CA ILE A 98 -14.56 4.19 -9.89
C ILE A 98 -15.89 4.69 -10.49
N PRO A 99 -16.66 5.60 -9.84
CA PRO A 99 -17.92 6.09 -10.39
C PRO A 99 -17.77 6.92 -11.67
N MET A 100 -16.56 7.36 -12.01
CA MET A 100 -16.29 8.13 -13.23
C MET A 100 -16.14 7.23 -14.47
N ILE A 101 -16.11 5.91 -14.30
CA ILE A 101 -15.98 4.94 -15.39
C ILE A 101 -17.40 4.56 -15.85
N THR A 102 -17.81 5.06 -17.02
CA THR A 102 -19.16 4.82 -17.58
C THR A 102 -19.17 3.79 -18.71
N GLU A 103 -18.07 3.70 -19.47
CA GLU A 103 -18.03 2.94 -20.73
C GLU A 103 -17.62 1.47 -20.57
N ILE A 104 -17.08 1.09 -19.41
CA ILE A 104 -16.57 -0.26 -19.15
C ILE A 104 -17.27 -0.85 -17.94
N ASP A 105 -17.83 -2.05 -18.12
CA ASP A 105 -18.35 -2.83 -17.01
C ASP A 105 -17.19 -3.47 -16.23
N LEU A 106 -17.03 -3.02 -14.98
CA LEU A 106 -15.98 -3.48 -14.10
C LEU A 106 -16.41 -4.75 -13.36
N PRO A 107 -15.59 -5.80 -13.33
CA PRO A 107 -15.84 -6.94 -12.47
C PRO A 107 -15.98 -6.51 -11.02
N SER A 108 -16.95 -7.08 -10.29
CA SER A 108 -17.26 -6.68 -8.91
C SER A 108 -16.03 -6.71 -8.00
N TRP A 109 -15.12 -7.66 -8.19
CA TRP A 109 -13.91 -7.73 -7.39
C TRP A 109 -12.99 -6.52 -7.58
N VAL A 110 -12.91 -5.93 -8.78
CA VAL A 110 -12.10 -4.73 -9.07
C VAL A 110 -12.72 -3.51 -8.40
N ILE A 111 -14.06 -3.43 -8.38
CA ILE A 111 -14.81 -2.37 -7.70
C ILE A 111 -14.54 -2.40 -6.19
N TYR A 112 -14.52 -3.59 -5.58
CA TYR A 112 -14.31 -3.75 -4.14
C TYR A 112 -12.83 -3.78 -3.73
N ALA A 113 -11.90 -3.95 -4.67
CA ALA A 113 -10.48 -4.10 -4.37
C ALA A 113 -9.88 -2.94 -3.54
N PRO A 114 -10.17 -1.65 -3.80
CA PRO A 114 -9.64 -0.56 -2.99
C PRO A 114 -10.06 -0.64 -1.52
N TRP A 115 -11.29 -1.08 -1.23
CA TRP A 115 -11.76 -1.28 0.13
C TRP A 115 -10.99 -2.41 0.83
N VAL A 116 -10.79 -3.53 0.12
CA VAL A 116 -10.00 -4.66 0.64
C VAL A 116 -8.56 -4.24 0.92
N PHE A 117 -7.93 -3.48 0.02
CA PHE A 117 -6.55 -3.01 0.20
C PHE A 117 -6.41 -1.95 1.29
N SER A 118 -7.47 -1.16 1.54
CA SER A 118 -7.52 -0.27 2.70
C SER A 118 -7.45 -1.04 4.02
N ILE A 119 -8.10 -2.22 4.11
CA ILE A 119 -8.01 -3.10 5.28
C ILE A 119 -6.56 -3.56 5.51
N PHE A 120 -5.84 -3.94 4.45
CA PHE A 120 -4.41 -4.25 4.55
C PHE A 120 -3.58 -3.04 5.02
N GLY A 121 -3.92 -1.84 4.57
CA GLY A 121 -3.32 -0.61 5.09
C GLY A 121 -3.53 -0.44 6.60
N ILE A 122 -4.73 -0.70 7.11
CA ILE A 122 -5.04 -0.66 8.56
C ILE A 122 -4.19 -1.67 9.33
N ILE A 123 -4.01 -2.88 8.79
CA ILE A 123 -3.13 -3.90 9.39
C ILE A 123 -1.69 -3.38 9.45
N MET A 124 -1.16 -2.80 8.38
CA MET A 124 0.19 -2.24 8.34
C MET A 124 0.37 -1.09 9.35
N VAL A 125 -0.60 -0.18 9.45
CA VAL A 125 -0.60 0.90 10.46
C VAL A 125 -0.56 0.32 11.87
N SER A 126 -1.40 -0.67 12.14
CA SER A 126 -1.47 -1.32 13.45
C SER A 126 -0.14 -1.95 13.84
N MET A 127 0.48 -2.68 12.91
CA MET A 127 1.79 -3.31 13.11
C MET A 127 2.89 -2.27 13.36
N GLY A 128 2.95 -1.23 12.51
CA GLY A 128 3.91 -0.14 12.66
C GLY A 128 3.75 0.59 14.00
N TYR A 129 2.52 0.87 14.41
CA TYR A 129 2.21 1.57 15.66
C TYR A 129 2.59 0.75 16.89
N ILE A 130 2.22 -0.52 16.95
CA ILE A 130 2.55 -1.42 18.07
C ILE A 130 4.07 -1.49 18.25
N ASN A 131 4.82 -1.65 17.16
CA ASN A 131 6.27 -1.74 17.21
C ASN A 131 6.93 -0.41 17.57
N TYR A 132 6.42 0.70 17.06
CA TYR A 132 6.90 2.03 17.43
C TYR A 132 6.72 2.30 18.94
N ARG A 133 5.52 2.03 19.49
CA ARG A 133 5.20 2.20 20.92
C ARG A 133 6.09 1.35 21.81
N LYS A 134 6.23 0.05 21.48
CA LYS A 134 7.08 -0.89 22.25
C LYS A 134 8.52 -0.38 22.36
N ARG A 135 9.05 0.25 21.31
CA ARG A 135 10.42 0.78 21.29
C ARG A 135 10.57 2.15 21.94
N MET A 136 9.53 2.98 21.92
CA MET A 136 9.50 4.21 22.70
C MET A 136 9.67 3.89 24.20
N TYR A 137 8.87 2.95 24.71
CA TYR A 137 8.90 2.51 26.11
C TYR A 137 10.27 1.96 26.55
N MET A 138 10.86 1.04 25.76
CA MET A 138 12.16 0.43 26.10
C MET A 138 13.32 1.43 26.14
N SER A 139 13.27 2.47 25.31
CA SER A 139 14.29 3.52 25.30
C SER A 139 14.22 4.41 26.52
N THR A 140 13.02 4.74 27.01
CA THR A 140 12.85 5.52 28.25
C THR A 140 13.36 4.74 29.46
N LYS A 141 13.08 3.44 29.52
CA LYS A 141 13.59 2.57 30.60
C LYS A 141 15.12 2.50 30.63
N ASN A 142 15.78 2.43 29.47
CA ASN A 142 17.25 2.36 29.41
C ASN A 142 17.94 3.70 29.75
N SER A 143 17.23 4.83 29.71
CA SER A 143 17.79 6.13 30.13
C SER A 143 17.66 6.41 31.62
N GLU A 144 16.92 5.58 32.36
CA GLU A 144 16.75 5.69 33.82
C GLU A 144 17.71 4.76 34.61
N ILE A 145 18.53 3.97 33.92
CA ILE A 145 19.54 3.05 34.49
C ILE A 145 20.93 3.61 34.16
#